data_AF-A0A3B8JLU3-F1
#
_entry.id   AF-A0A3B8JLU3-F1
#
_cell.length_a   1.000
_cell.length_b   1.000
_cell.length_c   1.000
_cell.angle_alpha   90.00
_cell.angle_beta   90.00
_cell.angle_gamma   90.00
#
_symmetry.space_group_name_H-M   'P 1'
#
loop_
_entity.id
_entity.type
_entity.pdbx_description
1 polymer ?
#
loop_
_entity_poly.entity_id
_entity_poly.type
_entity_poly.pdbx_seq_one_letter_code
_entity_poly.pdbx_strand_id
1 'polypeptide(L)'
;MLIFDQFEEFFFVYPDPVQQRQFFEFVGECLNILPVKVILSLREDYLHYLLECDRLSSMKIIGNDILTRNVRYPLGNFSPADAKVIIQQLTERSYFHLEPALIEELVQDLAGELGKVRPIELQIVGAQLQTENITTLTQYRECGQKVELVKRYLAEVVKDCGAENQEVAELVLYLLTDEKGTRPLKTRAEVERDLQALASADLTPEVNQLDLVFKIFVDSGLVVLLPELPADRYQLVHDYLAEFIRQQQEPKLNELRAELERERKQRKISDEKLNQFLRRALRGSVAAMVVLVVLTGFAVKSALDARQQKKRAEIKEIEALSNSSETLFASNRTFDALIESLKAGGKLKQIEQTNSATADLQIQVRGTLQQAVYGLTEGDRSKDYSKMRERNTLEGHSSWVTSVSFSPD
;
A
#
# COMPACT_ATOMS: atom_id res chain seq x y z
N MET A 1 34.87 -24.60 47.86
CA MET A 1 33.98 -23.42 47.74
C MET A 1 33.35 -23.49 46.38
N LEU A 2 32.03 -23.43 46.30
CA LEU A 2 31.27 -23.41 45.06
C LEU A 2 30.66 -22.02 44.93
N ILE A 3 30.88 -21.37 43.80
CA ILE A 3 30.31 -20.06 43.49
C ILE A 3 29.46 -20.26 42.25
N PHE A 4 28.18 -19.92 42.36
CA PHE A 4 27.26 -19.85 41.24
C PHE A 4 27.01 -18.38 40.97
N ASP A 5 27.60 -17.88 39.88
CA ASP A 5 27.32 -16.53 39.41
C ASP A 5 26.07 -16.53 38.53
N GLN A 6 25.31 -15.44 38.52
CA GLN A 6 24.04 -15.31 37.78
C GLN A 6 23.11 -16.52 37.95
N PHE A 7 22.91 -16.95 39.21
CA PHE A 7 22.21 -18.20 39.51
C PHE A 7 20.75 -18.20 39.03
N GLU A 8 20.15 -17.04 38.73
CA GLU A 8 18.85 -16.98 38.07
C GLU A 8 18.77 -17.77 36.75
N GLU A 9 19.89 -17.93 36.02
CA GLU A 9 19.93 -18.71 34.77
C GLU A 9 19.50 -20.16 34.96
N PHE A 10 19.79 -20.73 36.14
CA PHE A 10 19.36 -22.08 36.50
C PHE A 10 17.84 -22.25 36.38
N PHE A 11 17.06 -21.24 36.77
CA PHE A 11 15.60 -21.31 36.73
C PHE A 11 15.04 -21.18 35.30
N PHE A 12 15.78 -20.56 34.37
CA PHE A 12 15.39 -20.49 32.96
C PHE A 12 15.68 -21.81 32.23
N VAL A 13 16.86 -22.40 32.48
CA VAL A 13 17.28 -23.65 31.83
C VAL A 13 16.48 -24.85 32.36
N TYR A 14 16.16 -24.85 33.66
CA TYR A 14 15.40 -25.92 34.31
C TYR A 14 14.09 -25.37 34.90
N PRO A 15 13.06 -25.12 34.08
CA PRO A 15 11.78 -24.58 34.55
C PRO A 15 10.94 -25.60 35.33
N ASP A 16 11.28 -26.89 35.24
CA ASP A 16 10.58 -27.96 35.96
C ASP A 16 10.92 -27.93 37.47
N PRO A 17 9.93 -27.69 38.36
CA PRO A 17 10.16 -27.68 39.80
C PRO A 17 10.77 -28.96 40.35
N VAL A 18 10.57 -30.11 39.69
CA VAL A 18 11.16 -31.39 40.11
C VAL A 18 12.68 -31.37 39.94
N GLN A 19 13.18 -30.82 38.83
CA GLN A 19 14.62 -30.72 38.56
C GLN A 19 15.28 -29.70 39.49
N GLN A 20 14.62 -28.56 39.73
CA GLN A 20 15.07 -27.55 40.69
C GLN A 20 15.20 -28.13 42.09
N ARG A 21 14.20 -28.92 42.51
CA ARG A 21 14.21 -29.60 43.80
C ARG A 21 15.36 -30.61 43.92
N GLN A 22 15.58 -31.44 42.89
CA GLN A 22 16.69 -32.42 42.89
C GLN A 22 18.05 -31.73 43.07
N PHE A 23 18.25 -30.58 42.42
CA PHE A 23 19.47 -29.79 42.58
C PHE A 23 19.66 -29.31 44.02
N PHE A 24 18.64 -28.68 44.62
CA PHE A 24 18.75 -28.21 45.99
C PHE A 24 18.86 -29.36 47.00
N GLU A 25 18.21 -30.50 46.76
CA GLU A 25 18.39 -31.71 47.58
C GLU A 25 19.86 -32.15 47.56
N PHE A 26 20.48 -32.25 46.38
CA PHE A 26 21.89 -32.56 46.22
C PHE A 26 22.82 -31.55 46.91
N VAL A 27 22.56 -30.25 46.75
CA VAL A 27 23.35 -29.20 47.43
C VAL A 27 23.24 -29.35 48.96
N GLY A 28 22.03 -29.58 49.47
CA GLY A 28 21.80 -29.83 50.90
C GLY A 28 22.55 -31.06 51.41
N GLU A 29 22.53 -32.17 50.67
CA GLU A 29 23.32 -33.37 51.01
C GLU A 29 24.82 -33.07 51.03
N CYS A 30 25.33 -32.32 50.06
CA CYS A 30 26.73 -31.92 50.00
C CYS A 30 27.15 -31.09 51.22
N LEU A 31 26.32 -30.14 51.65
CA LEU A 31 26.56 -29.31 52.84
C LEU A 31 26.60 -30.15 54.13
N ASN A 32 25.83 -31.24 54.21
CA ASN A 32 25.80 -32.12 55.38
C ASN A 32 27.02 -33.06 55.46
N ILE A 33 27.61 -33.44 54.33
CA ILE A 33 28.69 -34.44 54.27
C ILE A 33 30.08 -33.79 54.25
N LEU A 34 30.23 -32.65 53.55
CA LEU A 34 31.51 -32.01 53.27
C LEU A 34 31.52 -30.56 53.77
N PRO A 35 32.67 -30.00 54.18
CA PRO A 35 32.81 -28.59 54.55
C PRO A 35 32.82 -27.69 53.29
N VAL A 36 31.79 -27.79 52.47
CA VAL A 36 31.61 -26.98 51.27
C VAL A 36 30.91 -25.67 51.65
N LYS A 37 31.45 -24.55 51.17
CA LYS A 37 30.77 -23.26 51.17
C LYS A 37 30.17 -23.02 49.79
N VAL A 38 28.90 -22.68 49.74
CA VAL A 38 28.18 -22.33 48.51
C VAL A 38 27.83 -20.85 48.55
N ILE A 39 28.15 -20.13 47.48
CA ILE A 39 27.79 -18.72 47.28
C ILE A 39 26.91 -18.67 46.04
N LEU A 40 25.71 -18.09 46.18
CA LEU A 40 24.79 -17.83 45.09
C LEU A 40 24.77 -16.31 44.85
N SER A 41 25.22 -15.88 43.68
CA SER A 41 25.00 -14.53 43.18
C SER A 41 23.70 -14.55 42.38
N LEU A 42 22.73 -13.71 42.76
CA LEU A 42 21.47 -13.60 42.02
C LEU A 42 20.88 -12.21 42.15
N ARG A 43 20.04 -11.85 41.17
CA ARG A 43 19.26 -10.62 41.24
C ARG A 43 18.12 -10.72 42.26
N GLU A 44 17.75 -9.57 42.83
CA GLU A 44 16.77 -9.48 43.91
C GLU A 44 15.36 -10.00 43.52
N ASP A 45 14.97 -9.80 42.27
CA ASP A 45 13.69 -10.27 41.69
C ASP A 45 13.57 -11.81 41.67
N TYR A 46 14.68 -12.55 41.74
CA TYR A 46 14.71 -14.02 41.72
C TYR A 46 14.86 -14.66 43.11
N LEU A 47 14.98 -13.86 44.19
CA LEU A 47 15.13 -14.39 45.55
C LEU A 47 13.97 -15.31 45.98
N HIS A 48 12.78 -15.11 45.43
CA HIS A 48 11.60 -15.91 45.76
C HIS A 48 11.76 -17.39 45.41
N TYR A 49 12.55 -17.74 44.39
CA TYR A 49 12.81 -19.14 44.04
C TYR A 49 13.63 -19.88 45.11
N LEU A 50 14.47 -19.16 45.85
CA LEU A 50 15.27 -19.75 46.92
C LEU A 50 14.42 -20.20 48.11
N LEU A 51 13.19 -19.67 48.27
CA LEU A 51 12.28 -20.10 49.33
C LEU A 51 11.88 -21.57 49.25
N GLU A 52 12.04 -22.21 48.08
CA GLU A 52 11.86 -23.66 47.97
C GLU A 52 12.92 -24.44 48.76
N CYS A 53 14.12 -23.87 48.97
CA CYS A 53 15.16 -24.47 49.80
C CYS A 53 14.70 -24.66 51.24
N ASP A 54 13.94 -23.70 51.77
CA ASP A 54 13.48 -23.71 53.17
C ASP A 54 12.47 -24.84 53.43
N ARG A 55 11.87 -25.40 52.37
CA ARG A 55 10.94 -26.53 52.44
C ARG A 55 11.64 -27.89 52.44
N LEU A 56 12.93 -27.94 52.14
CA LEU A 56 13.67 -29.20 51.99
C LEU A 56 14.26 -29.67 53.32
N SER A 57 14.13 -30.98 53.58
CA SER A 57 14.68 -31.58 54.79
C SER A 57 16.21 -31.64 54.80
N SER A 58 16.84 -31.70 53.62
CA SER A 58 18.31 -31.69 53.46
C SER A 58 18.95 -30.34 53.80
N MET A 59 18.17 -29.25 53.79
CA MET A 59 18.65 -27.88 54.05
C MET A 59 18.62 -27.46 55.53
N LYS A 60 18.32 -28.38 56.46
CA LYS A 60 18.30 -28.09 57.90
C LYS A 60 19.61 -27.50 58.43
N ILE A 61 20.74 -27.80 57.80
CA ILE A 61 22.06 -27.27 58.17
C ILE A 61 22.16 -25.75 58.07
N ILE A 62 21.39 -25.12 57.17
CA ILE A 62 21.29 -23.66 57.05
C ILE A 62 20.10 -23.10 57.85
N GLY A 63 19.47 -23.91 58.69
CA GLY A 63 18.32 -23.50 59.50
C GLY A 63 17.02 -23.29 58.73
N ASN A 64 16.95 -23.75 57.46
CA ASN A 64 15.83 -23.49 56.55
C ASN A 64 15.47 -22.00 56.43
N ASP A 65 16.49 -21.13 56.46
CA ASP A 65 16.33 -19.70 56.28
C ASP A 65 17.48 -19.16 55.40
N ILE A 66 17.40 -19.49 54.11
CA ILE A 66 18.41 -19.08 53.13
C ILE A 66 18.43 -17.56 52.89
N LEU A 67 17.36 -16.86 53.28
CA LEU A 67 17.22 -15.41 53.09
C LEU A 67 17.56 -14.58 54.33
N THR A 68 18.08 -15.18 55.41
CA THR A 68 18.42 -14.43 56.62
C THR A 68 19.49 -13.35 56.36
N ARG A 69 19.44 -12.24 57.10
CA ARG A 69 20.39 -11.11 56.94
C ARG A 69 21.85 -11.50 57.18
N ASN A 70 22.11 -12.60 57.89
CA ASN A 70 23.46 -13.06 58.22
C ASN A 70 24.17 -13.73 57.03
N VAL A 71 23.43 -14.18 56.01
CA VAL A 71 23.97 -14.88 54.84
C VAL A 71 23.72 -14.12 53.53
N ARG A 72 22.99 -13.01 53.59
CA ARG A 72 22.66 -12.17 52.45
C ARG A 72 23.54 -10.93 52.41
N TYR A 73 24.30 -10.80 51.34
CA TYR A 73 25.23 -9.69 51.11
C TYR A 73 24.74 -8.86 49.92
N PRO A 74 24.00 -7.76 50.16
CA PRO A 74 23.50 -6.93 49.06
C PRO A 74 24.66 -6.16 48.43
N LEU A 75 24.77 -6.24 47.10
CA LEU A 75 25.63 -5.37 46.31
C LEU A 75 24.79 -4.19 45.81
N GLY A 76 25.21 -2.97 46.12
CA GLY A 76 24.46 -1.76 45.81
C GLY A 76 25.35 -0.58 45.48
N ASN A 77 24.73 0.61 45.43
CA ASN A 77 25.44 1.85 45.09
C ASN A 77 26.51 2.21 46.13
N PHE A 78 27.61 2.79 45.67
CA PHE A 78 28.70 3.23 46.53
C PHE A 78 28.32 4.50 47.29
N SER A 79 28.83 4.64 48.51
CA SER A 79 28.86 5.95 49.15
C SER A 79 29.87 6.85 48.42
N PRO A 80 29.70 8.18 48.44
CA PRO A 80 30.67 9.11 47.85
C PRO A 80 32.09 8.89 48.42
N ALA A 81 32.21 8.58 49.71
CA ALA A 81 33.49 8.29 50.33
C ALA A 81 34.14 7.02 49.77
N ASP A 82 33.37 5.93 49.64
CA ASP A 82 33.86 4.66 49.08
C ASP A 82 34.23 4.82 47.59
N ALA A 83 33.41 5.54 46.82
CA ALA A 83 33.68 5.83 45.41
C ALA A 83 35.00 6.60 45.23
N LYS A 84 35.27 7.60 46.07
CA LYS A 84 36.54 8.34 46.08
C LYS A 84 37.73 7.41 46.32
N VAL A 85 37.63 6.54 47.33
CA VAL A 85 38.69 5.56 47.65
C VAL A 85 38.91 4.59 46.50
N ILE A 86 37.84 4.09 45.87
CA ILE A 86 37.92 3.18 44.73
C ILE A 86 38.64 3.87 43.55
N ILE A 87 38.23 5.09 43.19
CA ILE A 87 38.86 5.83 42.08
C ILE A 87 40.34 6.09 42.37
N GLN A 88 40.68 6.49 43.58
CA GLN A 88 42.07 6.68 44.01
C GLN A 88 42.87 5.38 43.88
N GLN A 89 42.36 4.26 44.39
CA GLN A 89 43.04 2.96 44.29
C GLN A 89 43.22 2.47 42.85
N LEU A 90 42.25 2.71 41.97
CA LEU A 90 42.32 2.34 40.55
C LEU A 90 43.32 3.23 39.78
N THR A 91 43.39 4.51 40.11
CA THR A 91 44.28 5.49 39.45
C THR A 91 45.71 5.44 39.97
N GLU A 92 45.93 5.03 41.21
CA GLU A 92 47.28 4.79 41.78
C GLU A 92 47.96 3.57 41.16
N ARG A 93 47.16 2.52 40.85
CA ARG A 93 47.65 1.27 40.26
C ARG A 93 47.83 1.34 38.74
N SER A 94 47.37 2.41 38.11
CA SER A 94 47.47 2.61 36.67
C SER A 94 48.40 3.78 36.34
N TYR A 95 48.81 3.88 35.08
CA TYR A 95 49.54 5.06 34.56
C TYR A 95 48.62 6.27 34.32
N PHE A 96 47.36 6.18 34.76
CA PHE A 96 46.32 7.17 34.52
C PHE A 96 45.96 7.86 35.83
N HIS A 97 46.75 8.89 36.17
CA HIS A 97 46.58 9.64 37.41
C HIS A 97 45.59 10.78 37.23
N LEU A 98 44.54 10.78 38.05
CA LEU A 98 43.54 11.84 38.10
C LEU A 98 43.90 12.88 39.16
N GLU A 99 43.70 14.15 38.84
CA GLU A 99 43.83 15.24 39.80
C GLU A 99 42.87 15.03 40.99
N PRO A 100 43.30 15.25 42.25
CA PRO A 100 42.43 15.08 43.42
C PRO A 100 41.14 15.91 43.34
N ALA A 101 41.22 17.13 42.80
CA ALA A 101 40.07 18.02 42.61
C ALA A 101 39.09 17.48 41.56
N LEU A 102 39.59 16.79 40.52
CA LEU A 102 38.75 16.09 39.55
C LEU A 102 38.00 14.93 40.20
N ILE A 103 38.67 14.13 41.04
CA ILE A 103 38.02 13.00 41.73
C ILE A 103 36.87 13.49 42.61
N GLU A 104 37.05 14.61 43.32
CA GLU A 104 36.01 15.20 44.16
C GLU A 104 34.79 15.64 43.35
N GLU A 105 35.01 16.42 42.27
CA GLU A 105 33.92 16.87 41.40
C GLU A 105 33.22 15.69 40.70
N LEU A 106 33.98 14.71 40.21
CA LEU A 106 33.46 13.52 39.55
C LEU A 106 32.54 12.71 40.47
N VAL A 107 32.97 12.46 41.71
CA VAL A 107 32.15 11.73 42.69
C VAL A 107 30.88 12.51 43.03
N GLN A 108 30.96 13.84 43.13
CA GLN A 108 29.79 14.68 43.39
C GLN A 108 28.78 14.64 42.23
N ASP A 109 29.27 14.73 40.99
CA ASP A 109 28.44 14.67 39.78
C ASP A 109 27.79 13.27 39.61
N LEU A 110 28.55 12.20 39.85
CA LEU A 110 28.06 10.82 39.84
C LEU A 110 27.06 10.52 40.96
N ALA A 111 27.21 11.14 42.13
CA ALA A 111 26.28 10.95 43.24
C ALA A 111 24.92 11.62 42.96
N GLY A 112 24.93 12.76 42.26
CA GLY A 112 23.74 13.50 41.86
C GLY A 112 22.75 13.73 43.02
N GLU A 113 21.46 13.70 42.71
CA GLU A 113 20.38 13.85 43.70
C GLU A 113 20.22 12.62 44.62
N LEU A 114 20.67 11.45 44.16
CA LEU A 114 20.58 10.20 44.92
C LEU A 114 21.55 10.15 46.11
N GLY A 115 22.58 11.01 46.11
CA GLY A 115 23.63 11.03 47.13
C GLY A 115 24.48 9.76 47.18
N LYS A 116 24.38 8.90 46.16
CA LYS A 116 25.11 7.63 46.03
C LYS A 116 25.57 7.44 44.60
N VAL A 117 26.76 6.88 44.42
CA VAL A 117 27.36 6.65 43.11
C VAL A 117 26.95 5.29 42.59
N ARG A 118 26.32 5.25 41.41
CA ARG A 118 25.99 3.99 40.74
C ARG A 118 27.26 3.39 40.12
N PRO A 119 27.58 2.10 40.36
CA PRO A 119 28.79 1.48 39.82
C PRO A 119 28.89 1.57 38.30
N ILE A 120 27.76 1.43 37.59
CA ILE A 120 27.75 1.56 36.12
C ILE A 120 28.07 2.97 35.65
N GLU A 121 27.53 4.01 36.30
CA GLU A 121 27.80 5.39 35.90
C GLU A 121 29.29 5.69 36.09
N LEU A 122 29.87 5.20 37.19
CA LEU A 122 31.31 5.28 37.43
C LEU A 122 32.12 4.53 36.37
N GLN A 123 31.68 3.34 35.97
CA GLN A 123 32.36 2.54 34.94
C GLN A 123 32.33 3.23 33.56
N ILE A 124 31.17 3.71 33.14
CA ILE A 124 31.00 4.38 31.83
C ILE A 124 31.82 5.68 31.80
N VAL A 125 31.65 6.53 32.81
CA VAL A 125 32.36 7.82 32.86
C VAL A 125 33.84 7.60 33.04
N GLY A 126 34.26 6.64 33.88
CA GLY A 126 35.67 6.28 34.06
C GLY A 126 36.32 5.77 32.77
N ALA A 127 35.63 4.91 32.01
CA ALA A 127 36.09 4.45 30.71
C ALA A 127 36.29 5.63 29.74
N GLN A 128 35.33 6.56 29.68
CA GLN A 128 35.42 7.73 28.80
C GLN A 128 36.53 8.70 29.21
N LEU A 129 36.74 8.93 30.51
CA LEU A 129 37.88 9.71 30.99
C LEU A 129 39.21 9.12 30.49
N GLN A 130 39.34 7.79 30.53
CA GLN A 130 40.54 7.11 30.05
C GLN A 130 40.67 7.16 28.52
N THR A 131 39.60 6.89 27.77
CA THR A 131 39.58 6.94 26.30
C THR A 131 39.98 8.31 25.77
N GLU A 132 39.49 9.38 26.40
CA GLU A 132 39.76 10.76 25.98
C GLU A 132 40.96 11.40 26.71
N ASN A 133 41.62 10.66 27.59
CA ASN A 133 42.77 11.10 28.38
C ASN A 133 42.49 12.37 29.24
N ILE A 134 41.30 12.44 29.84
CA ILE A 134 40.87 13.52 30.72
C ILE A 134 41.40 13.24 32.13
N THR A 135 42.39 14.02 32.56
CA THR A 135 43.08 13.81 33.85
C THR A 135 42.95 14.99 34.82
N THR A 136 42.46 16.13 34.34
CA THR A 136 42.37 17.38 35.11
C THR A 136 40.94 17.88 35.25
N LEU A 137 40.68 18.65 36.31
CA LEU A 137 39.35 19.22 36.57
C LEU A 137 38.90 20.18 35.45
N THR A 138 39.84 20.95 34.88
CA THR A 138 39.55 21.89 33.80
C THR A 138 39.05 21.16 32.56
N GLN A 139 39.74 20.09 32.13
CA GLN A 139 39.33 19.27 30.99
C GLN A 139 37.94 18.67 31.19
N TYR A 140 37.65 18.16 32.41
CA TYR A 140 36.35 17.59 32.74
C TYR A 140 35.21 18.61 32.65
N ARG A 141 35.45 19.85 33.07
CA ARG A 141 34.47 20.93 32.97
C ARG A 141 34.27 21.40 31.53
N GLU A 142 35.35 21.50 30.76
CA GLU A 142 35.30 21.86 29.34
C GLU A 142 34.60 20.81 28.49
N CYS A 143 34.72 19.53 28.85
CA CYS A 143 34.13 18.42 28.11
C CYS A 143 32.64 18.19 28.42
N GLY A 144 32.01 19.04 29.22
CA GLY A 144 30.57 18.95 29.55
C GLY A 144 30.21 17.93 30.65
N GLN A 145 31.20 17.49 31.45
CA GLN A 145 31.01 16.64 32.63
C GLN A 145 30.34 15.28 32.32
N LYS A 146 29.65 14.67 33.30
CA LYS A 146 29.03 13.34 33.17
C LYS A 146 28.12 13.19 31.97
N VAL A 147 27.23 14.17 31.74
CA VAL A 147 26.17 14.07 30.71
C VAL A 147 26.78 13.92 29.32
N GLU A 148 27.76 14.73 28.98
CA GLU A 148 28.40 14.67 27.66
C GLU A 148 29.36 13.48 27.52
N LEU A 149 29.96 12.98 28.60
CA LEU A 149 30.74 11.74 28.58
C LEU A 149 29.84 10.53 28.29
N VAL A 150 28.66 10.45 28.92
CA VAL A 150 27.70 9.36 28.66
C VAL A 150 27.17 9.39 27.23
N LYS A 151 26.86 10.57 26.69
CA LYS A 151 26.46 10.72 25.27
C LYS A 151 27.56 10.27 24.31
N ARG A 152 28.82 10.61 24.60
CA ARG A 152 29.97 10.21 23.77
C ARG A 152 30.22 8.71 23.83
N TYR A 153 30.08 8.09 25.00
CA TYR A 153 30.09 6.64 25.13
C TYR A 153 29.05 5.97 24.22
N LEU A 154 27.80 6.43 24.26
CA LEU A 154 26.74 5.90 23.39
C LEU A 154 27.06 6.10 21.90
N ALA A 155 27.60 7.27 21.54
CA ALA A 155 28.00 7.57 20.17
C ALA A 155 29.17 6.70 19.69
N GLU A 156 30.12 6.37 20.57
CA GLU A 156 31.26 5.48 20.27
C GLU A 156 30.78 4.05 20.01
N VAL A 157 29.91 3.50 20.87
CA VAL A 157 29.34 2.16 20.67
C VAL A 157 28.54 2.09 19.36
N VAL A 158 27.79 3.14 19.03
CA VAL A 158 27.07 3.25 17.75
C VAL A 158 28.05 3.35 16.57
N LYS A 159 29.16 4.06 16.72
CA LYS A 159 30.20 4.19 15.68
C LYS A 159 30.92 2.86 15.42
N ASP A 160 31.10 2.03 16.45
CA ASP A 160 31.72 0.71 16.34
C ASP A 160 30.87 -0.27 15.50
N CYS A 161 29.56 -0.01 15.36
CA CYS A 161 28.68 -0.74 14.43
C CYS A 161 29.01 -0.47 12.95
N GLY A 162 29.81 0.55 12.64
CA GLY A 162 30.17 0.95 11.28
C GLY A 162 29.19 1.93 10.66
N ALA A 163 29.68 2.72 9.69
CA ALA A 163 28.91 3.81 9.07
C ALA A 163 27.61 3.33 8.36
N GLU A 164 27.62 2.11 7.84
CA GLU A 164 26.47 1.47 7.20
C GLU A 164 25.36 1.05 8.18
N ASN A 165 25.71 0.74 9.43
CA ASN A 165 24.76 0.29 10.45
C ASN A 165 24.42 1.38 11.47
N GLN A 166 25.01 2.57 11.35
CA GLN A 166 24.88 3.65 12.33
C GLN A 166 23.40 4.03 12.57
N GLU A 167 22.64 4.22 11.49
CA GLU A 167 21.22 4.58 11.60
C GLU A 167 20.36 3.46 12.20
N VAL A 168 20.64 2.21 11.85
CA VAL A 168 19.98 1.04 12.43
C VAL A 168 20.31 0.92 13.93
N ALA A 169 21.58 1.09 14.30
CA ALA A 169 22.05 1.02 15.68
C ALA A 169 21.37 2.08 16.57
N GLU A 170 21.28 3.32 16.09
CA GLU A 170 20.58 4.42 16.77
C GLU A 170 19.10 4.11 17.00
N LEU A 171 18.41 3.59 15.96
CA LEU A 171 17.00 3.21 16.06
C LEU A 171 16.78 2.01 16.98
N VAL A 172 17.67 1.01 16.95
CA VAL A 172 17.62 -0.15 17.85
C VAL A 172 17.76 0.30 19.31
N LEU A 173 18.71 1.18 19.62
CA LEU A 173 18.83 1.73 20.98
C LEU A 173 17.55 2.45 21.41
N TYR A 174 16.97 3.27 20.53
CA TYR A 174 15.70 3.93 20.81
C TYR A 174 14.58 2.91 21.08
N LEU A 175 14.48 1.84 20.30
CA LEU A 175 13.48 0.79 20.44
C LEU A 175 13.63 -0.04 21.73
N LEU A 176 14.83 -0.11 22.30
CA LEU A 176 15.12 -0.71 23.60
C LEU A 176 14.86 0.24 24.77
N THR A 177 14.26 1.42 24.51
CA THR A 177 13.79 2.37 25.53
C THR A 177 12.28 2.65 25.39
N ASP A 178 11.63 3.08 26.46
CA ASP A 178 10.23 3.53 26.45
C ASP A 178 10.08 5.00 26.88
N GLU A 179 8.95 5.65 26.56
CA GLU A 179 8.64 7.06 26.85
C GLU A 179 8.75 7.40 28.34
N LYS A 180 8.59 6.40 29.20
CA LYS A 180 8.74 6.52 30.65
C LYS A 180 10.20 6.38 31.13
N GLY A 181 11.17 6.33 30.22
CA GLY A 181 12.57 6.04 30.54
C GLY A 181 12.80 4.60 31.00
N THR A 182 11.92 3.67 30.63
CA THR A 182 12.08 2.25 30.99
C THR A 182 12.85 1.49 29.92
N ARG A 183 13.32 0.30 30.29
CA ARG A 183 14.07 -0.63 29.44
C ARG A 183 13.21 -1.85 29.09
N PRO A 184 12.36 -1.79 28.05
CA PRO A 184 11.56 -2.94 27.65
C PRO A 184 12.45 -4.13 27.27
N LEU A 185 11.98 -5.32 27.58
CA LEU A 185 12.60 -6.59 27.21
C LEU A 185 12.02 -7.03 25.86
N LYS A 186 12.83 -7.07 24.80
CA LYS A 186 12.37 -7.31 23.42
C LYS A 186 13.10 -8.46 22.75
N THR A 187 12.40 -9.21 21.93
CA THR A 187 13.00 -10.22 21.04
C THR A 187 13.56 -9.56 19.77
N ARG A 188 14.49 -10.24 19.09
CA ARG A 188 15.00 -9.82 17.76
C ARG A 188 13.86 -9.53 16.79
N ALA A 189 12.86 -10.42 16.73
CA ALA A 189 11.73 -10.31 15.80
C ALA A 189 10.81 -9.12 16.11
N GLU A 190 10.67 -8.74 17.38
CA GLU A 190 9.93 -7.54 17.77
C GLU A 190 10.68 -6.27 17.35
N VAL A 191 11.99 -6.22 17.61
CA VAL A 191 12.83 -5.07 17.21
C VAL A 191 12.84 -4.92 15.68
N GLU A 192 12.98 -6.01 14.94
CA GLU A 192 12.92 -5.99 13.47
C GLU A 192 11.58 -5.45 12.95
N ARG A 193 10.47 -5.89 13.54
CA ARG A 193 9.12 -5.43 13.17
C ARG A 193 8.93 -3.94 13.47
N ASP A 194 9.35 -3.49 14.65
CA ASP A 194 9.24 -2.09 15.06
C ASP A 194 10.15 -1.19 14.20
N LEU A 195 11.34 -1.69 13.84
CA LEU A 195 12.26 -0.99 12.95
C LEU A 195 11.65 -0.85 11.55
N GLN A 196 11.05 -1.90 10.99
CA GLN A 196 10.33 -1.82 9.70
C GLN A 196 9.16 -0.82 9.71
N ALA A 197 8.55 -0.59 10.87
CA ALA A 197 7.48 0.40 11.02
C ALA A 197 7.99 1.85 11.05
N LEU A 198 9.23 2.05 11.52
CA LEU A 198 9.90 3.35 11.62
C LEU A 198 10.75 3.69 10.40
N ALA A 199 11.28 2.67 9.71
CA ALA A 199 12.11 2.78 8.52
C ALA A 199 11.27 3.09 7.27
N SER A 200 11.85 3.87 6.34
CA SER A 200 11.42 3.91 4.94
C SER A 200 11.74 2.56 4.27
N ALA A 201 11.16 2.29 3.09
CA ALA A 201 11.34 1.02 2.39
C ALA A 201 12.82 0.68 2.05
N ASP A 202 13.72 1.67 2.12
CA ASP A 202 15.16 1.53 1.82
C ASP A 202 16.01 1.13 3.04
N LEU A 203 15.42 1.11 4.24
CA LEU A 203 16.11 0.87 5.53
C LEU A 203 15.78 -0.51 6.13
N THR A 204 15.27 -1.46 5.34
CA THR A 204 15.11 -2.84 5.81
C THR A 204 16.49 -3.43 6.05
N PRO A 205 16.91 -3.63 7.32
CA PRO A 205 18.24 -4.16 7.57
C PRO A 205 18.33 -5.57 6.98
N GLU A 206 19.45 -5.87 6.36
CA GLU A 206 19.76 -7.26 6.05
C GLU A 206 19.82 -8.05 7.37
N VAL A 207 19.37 -9.30 7.38
CA VAL A 207 19.31 -10.15 8.58
C VAL A 207 20.63 -10.11 9.37
N ASN A 208 21.76 -10.07 8.66
CA ASN A 208 23.11 -10.04 9.23
C ASN A 208 23.49 -8.69 9.89
N GLN A 209 22.89 -7.58 9.46
CA GLN A 209 23.17 -6.25 10.01
C GLN A 209 22.63 -6.12 11.44
N LEU A 210 21.38 -6.57 11.66
CA LEU A 210 20.76 -6.51 12.98
C LEU A 210 21.49 -7.41 13.99
N ASP A 211 21.92 -8.60 13.55
CA ASP A 211 22.66 -9.53 14.40
C ASP A 211 24.04 -8.97 14.78
N LEU A 212 24.72 -8.27 13.87
CA LEU A 212 25.97 -7.57 14.15
C LEU A 212 25.78 -6.44 15.19
N VAL A 213 24.74 -5.63 15.02
CA VAL A 213 24.41 -4.54 15.96
C VAL A 213 24.16 -5.08 17.36
N PHE A 214 23.32 -6.12 17.48
CA PHE A 214 23.08 -6.75 18.78
C PHE A 214 24.35 -7.33 19.39
N LYS A 215 25.18 -7.99 18.58
CA LYS A 215 26.46 -8.52 19.05
C LYS A 215 27.35 -7.42 19.63
N ILE A 216 27.51 -6.30 18.92
CA ILE A 216 28.32 -5.16 19.40
C ILE A 216 27.72 -4.54 20.66
N PHE A 217 26.40 -4.41 20.75
CA PHE A 217 25.74 -3.90 21.96
C PHE A 217 25.89 -4.83 23.16
N VAL A 218 25.92 -6.14 22.94
CA VAL A 218 26.19 -7.13 24.00
C VAL A 218 27.66 -7.12 24.40
N ASP A 219 28.57 -7.12 23.42
CA ASP A 219 30.02 -7.12 23.65
C ASP A 219 30.51 -5.82 24.33
N SER A 220 29.85 -4.69 24.05
CA SER A 220 30.09 -3.40 24.73
C SER A 220 29.45 -3.31 26.13
N GLY A 221 28.63 -4.28 26.52
CA GLY A 221 27.90 -4.24 27.79
C GLY A 221 26.83 -3.16 27.86
N LEU A 222 26.32 -2.70 26.72
CA LEU A 222 25.19 -1.76 26.62
C LEU A 222 23.84 -2.48 26.68
N VAL A 223 23.79 -3.72 26.17
CA VAL A 223 22.62 -4.58 26.14
C VAL A 223 22.95 -5.94 26.76
N VAL A 224 22.03 -6.49 27.55
CA VAL A 224 22.09 -7.88 28.02
C VAL A 224 21.26 -8.76 27.10
N LEU A 225 21.83 -9.91 26.72
CA LEU A 225 21.12 -11.02 26.11
C LEU A 225 20.62 -11.96 27.22
N LEU A 226 19.31 -12.14 27.30
CA LEU A 226 18.66 -13.08 28.21
C LEU A 226 18.15 -14.28 27.40
N PRO A 227 18.76 -15.47 27.57
CA PRO A 227 18.27 -16.69 26.94
C PRO A 227 16.91 -17.07 27.52
N GLU A 228 15.86 -17.00 26.71
CA GLU A 228 14.49 -17.34 27.11
C GLU A 228 13.80 -18.22 26.05
N LEU A 229 12.86 -19.06 26.49
CA LEU A 229 11.99 -19.83 25.58
C LEU A 229 10.70 -19.05 25.32
N PRO A 230 10.26 -18.87 24.06
CA PRO A 230 10.74 -19.53 22.84
C PRO A 230 11.87 -18.80 22.08
N ALA A 231 12.27 -17.59 22.51
CA ALA A 231 13.29 -16.80 21.82
C ALA A 231 14.04 -15.89 22.80
N ASP A 232 15.33 -15.70 22.52
CA ASP A 232 16.19 -14.82 23.30
C ASP A 232 15.70 -13.38 23.30
N ARG A 233 15.94 -12.70 24.42
CA ARG A 233 15.49 -11.33 24.63
C ARG A 233 16.66 -10.40 24.91
N TYR A 234 16.52 -9.17 24.45
CA TYR A 234 17.49 -8.11 24.58
C TYR A 234 16.89 -7.00 25.46
N GLN A 235 17.72 -6.46 26.36
CA GLN A 235 17.35 -5.35 27.22
C GLN A 235 18.57 -4.48 27.50
N LEU A 236 18.39 -3.16 27.61
CA LEU A 236 19.45 -2.29 28.12
C LEU A 236 19.89 -2.72 29.52
N VAL A 237 21.19 -2.70 29.78
CA VAL A 237 21.71 -3.14 31.08
C VAL A 237 21.21 -2.24 32.22
N HIS A 238 21.06 -0.94 31.94
CA HIS A 238 20.66 0.05 32.94
C HIS A 238 19.62 1.04 32.41
N ASP A 239 18.65 1.35 33.28
CA ASP A 239 17.57 2.31 33.05
C ASP A 239 18.08 3.75 32.88
N TYR A 240 19.14 4.12 33.60
CA TYR A 240 19.80 5.41 33.49
C TYR A 240 20.11 5.83 32.05
N LEU A 241 20.52 4.88 31.20
CA LEU A 241 20.90 5.17 29.81
C LEU A 241 19.71 5.49 28.92
N ALA A 242 18.49 5.08 29.30
CA ALA A 242 17.30 5.24 28.48
C ALA A 242 16.98 6.72 28.21
N GLU A 243 17.18 7.59 29.19
CA GLU A 243 16.95 9.03 29.02
C GLU A 243 17.94 9.65 28.02
N PHE A 244 19.23 9.33 28.12
CA PHE A 244 20.26 9.84 27.22
C PHE A 244 20.03 9.36 25.77
N ILE A 245 19.71 8.07 25.61
CA ILE A 245 19.38 7.50 24.30
C ILE A 245 18.19 8.26 23.68
N ARG A 246 17.13 8.52 24.45
CA ARG A 246 15.97 9.24 23.93
C ARG A 246 16.29 10.68 23.55
N GLN A 247 16.96 11.42 24.42
CA GLN A 247 17.35 12.80 24.12
C GLN A 247 18.22 12.92 22.86
N GLN A 248 19.10 11.95 22.63
CA GLN A 248 20.00 11.95 21.47
C GLN A 248 19.26 11.57 20.16
N GLN A 249 18.28 10.66 20.22
CA GLN A 249 17.63 10.11 19.03
C GLN A 249 16.29 10.77 18.67
N GLU A 250 15.64 11.47 19.59
CA GLU A 250 14.34 12.10 19.39
C GLU A 250 14.30 13.13 18.24
N PRO A 251 15.32 14.01 18.04
CA PRO A 251 15.33 14.94 16.92
C PRO A 251 15.34 14.22 15.56
N LYS A 252 16.19 13.20 15.42
CA LYS A 252 16.34 12.41 14.20
C LYS A 252 15.08 11.61 13.90
N LEU A 253 14.46 11.01 14.93
CA LEU A 253 13.21 10.27 14.77
C LEU A 253 12.05 11.19 14.34
N ASN A 254 11.99 12.40 14.89
CA ASN A 254 10.97 13.38 14.49
C ASN A 254 11.13 13.82 13.03
N GLU A 255 12.37 13.97 12.57
CA GLU A 255 12.68 14.25 11.17
C GLU A 255 12.25 13.10 10.25
N LEU A 256 12.63 11.85 10.57
CA LEU A 256 12.23 10.65 9.82
C LEU A 256 10.70 10.49 9.76
N ARG A 257 10.01 10.70 10.88
CA ARG A 257 8.54 10.65 10.93
C ARG A 257 7.91 11.73 10.06
N ALA A 258 8.46 12.95 10.07
CA ALA A 258 7.97 14.04 9.25
C ALA A 258 8.17 13.76 7.75
N GLU A 259 9.29 13.15 7.36
CA GLU A 259 9.55 12.73 5.98
C GLU A 259 8.58 11.63 5.52
N LEU A 260 8.42 10.58 6.31
CA LEU A 260 7.49 9.49 6.02
C LEU A 260 6.05 9.99 5.88
N GLU A 261 5.63 10.94 6.71
CA GLU A 261 4.33 11.59 6.57
C GLU A 261 4.20 12.39 5.28
N ARG A 262 5.24 13.12 4.87
CA ARG A 262 5.25 13.89 3.63
C ARG A 262 5.13 12.95 2.42
N GLU A 263 5.87 11.85 2.42
CA GLU A 263 5.82 10.86 1.34
C GLU A 263 4.44 10.20 1.26
N ARG A 264 3.87 9.78 2.39
CA ARG A 264 2.50 9.24 2.47
C ARG A 264 1.46 10.24 1.98
N LYS A 265 1.59 11.52 2.34
CA LYS A 265 0.71 12.60 1.85
C LYS A 265 0.86 12.79 0.33
N GLN A 266 2.08 12.77 -0.20
CA GLN A 266 2.33 12.88 -1.64
C GLN A 266 1.74 11.71 -2.42
N ARG A 267 1.92 10.46 -1.96
CA ARG A 267 1.32 9.27 -2.58
C ARG A 267 -0.21 9.37 -2.63
N LYS A 268 -0.86 9.75 -1.51
CA LYS A 268 -2.32 9.97 -1.46
C LYS A 268 -2.78 11.05 -2.45
N ILE A 269 -2.08 12.17 -2.55
CA ILE A 269 -2.41 13.25 -3.49
C ILE A 269 -2.26 12.77 -4.95
N SER A 270 -1.21 11.99 -5.24
CA SER A 270 -0.98 11.42 -6.58
C SER A 270 -2.10 10.45 -6.97
N ASP A 271 -2.46 9.53 -6.08
CA ASP A 271 -3.54 8.56 -6.30
C ASP A 271 -4.89 9.26 -6.51
N GLU A 272 -5.15 10.32 -5.74
CA GLU A 272 -6.39 11.09 -5.86
C GLU A 272 -6.44 11.88 -7.18
N LYS A 273 -5.32 12.49 -7.60
CA LYS A 273 -5.20 13.12 -8.92
C LYS A 273 -5.41 12.13 -10.07
N LEU A 274 -4.81 10.94 -9.97
CA LEU A 274 -4.98 9.87 -10.97
C LEU A 274 -6.43 9.41 -11.04
N ASN A 275 -7.08 9.18 -9.90
CA ASN A 275 -8.48 8.78 -9.84
C ASN A 275 -9.42 9.86 -10.41
N GLN A 276 -9.14 11.13 -10.13
CA GLN A 276 -9.87 12.25 -10.76
C GLN A 276 -9.67 12.28 -12.28
N PHE A 277 -8.45 12.05 -12.77
CA PHE A 277 -8.17 11.98 -14.20
C PHE A 277 -8.93 10.83 -14.87
N LEU A 278 -8.87 9.63 -14.29
CA LEU A 278 -9.60 8.45 -14.78
C LEU A 278 -11.11 8.71 -14.84
N ARG A 279 -11.70 9.31 -13.79
CA ARG A 279 -13.13 9.68 -13.78
C ARG A 279 -13.49 10.69 -14.87
N ARG A 280 -12.63 11.68 -15.15
CA ARG A 280 -12.84 12.67 -16.23
C ARG A 280 -12.76 12.03 -17.61
N ALA A 281 -11.76 11.19 -17.84
CA ALA A 281 -11.60 10.46 -19.10
C ALA A 281 -12.80 9.53 -19.37
N LEU A 282 -13.28 8.82 -18.34
CA LEU A 282 -14.43 7.91 -18.45
C LEU A 282 -15.73 8.66 -18.78
N ARG A 283 -15.94 9.86 -18.20
CA ARG A 283 -17.10 10.70 -18.54
C ARG A 283 -17.03 11.22 -19.97
N GLY A 284 -15.84 11.60 -20.44
CA GLY A 284 -15.61 12.05 -21.82
C GLY A 284 -15.91 10.96 -22.85
N SER A 285 -15.48 9.72 -22.59
CA SER A 285 -15.72 8.60 -23.50
C SER A 285 -17.19 8.18 -23.57
N VAL A 286 -17.92 8.18 -22.44
CA VAL A 286 -19.36 7.90 -22.41
C VAL A 286 -20.17 8.95 -23.18
N ALA A 287 -19.83 10.24 -23.04
CA ALA A 287 -20.51 11.31 -23.78
C ALA A 287 -20.31 11.18 -25.30
N ALA A 288 -19.10 10.85 -25.75
CA ALA A 288 -18.80 10.64 -27.17
C ALA A 288 -19.59 9.45 -27.77
N MET A 289 -19.74 8.36 -27.01
CA MET A 289 -20.55 7.20 -27.41
C MET A 289 -22.03 7.55 -27.59
N VAL A 290 -22.62 8.32 -26.66
CA VAL A 290 -24.03 8.72 -26.76
C VAL A 290 -24.28 9.58 -28.00
N VAL A 291 -23.39 10.53 -28.30
CA VAL A 291 -23.49 11.39 -29.50
C VAL A 291 -23.43 10.56 -30.78
N LEU A 292 -22.53 9.58 -30.85
CA LEU A 292 -22.39 8.71 -32.03
C LEU A 292 -23.65 7.86 -32.29
N VAL A 293 -24.28 7.32 -31.23
CA VAL A 293 -25.53 6.54 -31.33
C VAL A 293 -26.69 7.43 -31.81
N VAL A 294 -26.79 8.67 -31.33
CA VAL A 294 -27.84 9.60 -31.77
C VAL A 294 -27.67 10.01 -33.23
N LEU A 295 -26.44 10.33 -33.66
CA LEU A 295 -26.14 10.73 -35.04
C LEU A 295 -26.41 9.58 -36.04
N THR A 296 -26.01 8.36 -35.68
CA THR A 296 -26.26 7.18 -36.53
C THR A 296 -27.76 6.85 -36.62
N GLY A 297 -28.51 6.95 -35.52
CA GLY A 297 -29.96 6.78 -35.52
C GLY A 297 -30.68 7.82 -36.38
N PHE A 298 -30.27 9.09 -36.32
CA PHE A 298 -30.85 10.17 -37.14
C PHE A 298 -30.61 9.96 -38.64
N ALA A 299 -29.39 9.56 -39.03
CA ALA A 299 -29.04 9.30 -40.41
C ALA A 299 -29.87 8.15 -41.03
N VAL A 300 -30.10 7.07 -40.28
CA VAL A 300 -30.93 5.94 -40.73
C VAL A 300 -32.39 6.37 -40.92
N LYS A 301 -32.95 7.12 -39.95
CA LYS A 301 -34.32 7.61 -40.04
C LYS A 301 -34.52 8.51 -41.27
N SER A 302 -33.62 9.47 -41.47
CA SER A 302 -33.67 10.38 -42.62
C SER A 302 -33.60 9.64 -43.97
N ALA A 303 -32.76 8.59 -44.06
CA ALA A 303 -32.66 7.78 -45.27
C ALA A 303 -33.93 6.96 -45.57
N LEU A 304 -34.63 6.47 -44.53
CA LEU A 304 -35.90 5.75 -44.69
C LEU A 304 -37.03 6.69 -45.14
N ASP A 305 -37.14 7.87 -44.49
CA ASP A 305 -38.16 8.87 -44.82
C ASP A 305 -38.03 9.35 -46.29
N ALA A 306 -36.80 9.61 -46.76
CA ALA A 306 -36.52 10.01 -48.14
C ALA A 306 -36.92 8.93 -49.17
N ARG A 307 -36.67 7.65 -48.86
CA ARG A 307 -37.08 6.53 -49.72
C ARG A 307 -38.60 6.44 -49.82
N GLN A 308 -39.31 6.65 -48.72
CA GLN A 308 -40.77 6.58 -48.70
C GLN A 308 -41.42 7.76 -49.44
N GLN A 309 -40.83 8.96 -49.36
CA GLN A 309 -41.28 10.12 -50.14
C GLN A 309 -41.12 9.90 -51.65
N LYS A 310 -39.99 9.34 -52.09
CA LYS A 310 -39.76 9.03 -53.50
C LYS A 310 -40.81 8.07 -54.06
N LYS A 311 -41.11 6.99 -53.34
CA LYS A 311 -42.16 6.04 -53.73
C LYS A 311 -43.53 6.70 -53.85
N ARG A 312 -43.89 7.58 -52.91
CA ARG A 312 -45.16 8.33 -52.96
C ARG A 312 -45.25 9.26 -54.17
N ALA A 313 -44.15 9.91 -54.56
CA ALA A 313 -44.12 10.78 -55.72
C ALA A 313 -44.32 10.00 -57.03
N GLU A 314 -43.65 8.85 -57.16
CA GLU A 314 -43.78 7.96 -58.34
C GLU A 314 -45.22 7.44 -58.50
N ILE A 315 -45.89 7.05 -57.40
CA ILE A 315 -47.30 6.62 -57.43
C ILE A 315 -48.23 7.77 -57.87
N LYS A 316 -48.08 8.96 -57.29
CA LYS A 316 -48.90 10.12 -57.66
C LYS A 316 -48.74 10.53 -59.11
N GLU A 317 -47.53 10.38 -59.65
CA GLU A 317 -47.27 10.64 -61.07
C GLU A 317 -48.02 9.64 -61.96
N ILE A 318 -48.02 8.36 -61.62
CA ILE A 318 -48.76 7.32 -62.34
C ILE A 318 -50.27 7.59 -62.29
N GLU A 319 -50.81 7.95 -61.13
CA GLU A 319 -52.23 8.35 -60.98
C GLU A 319 -52.56 9.57 -61.84
N ALA A 320 -51.70 10.58 -61.86
CA ALA A 320 -51.91 11.78 -62.67
C ALA A 320 -51.93 11.47 -64.17
N LEU A 321 -51.04 10.59 -64.65
CA LEU A 321 -51.04 10.12 -66.04
C LEU A 321 -52.31 9.32 -66.38
N SER A 322 -52.79 8.48 -65.45
CA SER A 322 -54.06 7.74 -65.62
C SER A 322 -55.25 8.69 -65.70
N ASN A 323 -55.37 9.63 -64.77
CA ASN A 323 -56.45 10.63 -64.77
C ASN A 323 -56.38 11.54 -66.01
N SER A 324 -55.17 11.90 -66.45
CA SER A 324 -54.96 12.65 -67.70
C SER A 324 -55.46 11.87 -68.92
N SER A 325 -55.20 10.57 -68.96
CA SER A 325 -55.74 9.70 -70.02
C SER A 325 -57.28 9.69 -70.03
N GLU A 326 -57.92 9.52 -68.86
CA GLU A 326 -59.38 9.49 -68.76
C GLU A 326 -60.02 10.81 -69.21
N THR A 327 -59.43 11.95 -68.81
CA THR A 327 -59.93 13.28 -69.19
C THR A 327 -59.75 13.57 -70.68
N LEU A 328 -58.63 13.16 -71.28
CA LEU A 328 -58.40 13.26 -72.73
C LEU A 328 -59.36 12.36 -73.51
N PHE A 329 -59.63 11.16 -73.00
CA PHE A 329 -60.58 10.22 -73.60
C PHE A 329 -62.01 10.79 -73.58
N ALA A 330 -62.45 11.34 -72.45
CA ALA A 330 -63.75 12.02 -72.32
C ALA A 330 -63.88 13.25 -73.24
N SER A 331 -62.76 13.86 -73.62
CA SER A 331 -62.70 15.00 -74.53
C SER A 331 -62.62 14.60 -76.01
N ASN A 332 -62.89 13.33 -76.36
CA ASN A 332 -62.76 12.76 -77.72
C ASN A 332 -61.34 12.81 -78.31
N ARG A 333 -60.31 13.05 -77.51
CA ARG A 333 -58.89 13.00 -77.92
C ARG A 333 -58.33 11.60 -77.65
N THR A 334 -58.86 10.62 -78.37
CA THR A 334 -58.60 9.19 -78.12
C THR A 334 -57.13 8.79 -78.26
N PHE A 335 -56.39 9.41 -79.19
CA PHE A 335 -54.97 9.13 -79.39
C PHE A 335 -54.09 9.66 -78.26
N ASP A 336 -54.33 10.90 -77.81
CA ASP A 336 -53.60 11.49 -76.69
C ASP A 336 -53.87 10.75 -75.38
N ALA A 337 -55.11 10.28 -75.18
CA ALA A 337 -55.47 9.40 -74.07
C ALA A 337 -54.67 8.09 -74.08
N LEU A 338 -54.51 7.47 -75.26
CA LEU A 338 -53.72 6.25 -75.40
C LEU A 338 -52.24 6.49 -75.04
N ILE A 339 -51.66 7.61 -75.48
CA ILE A 339 -50.27 7.96 -75.14
C ILE A 339 -50.11 8.09 -73.61
N GLU A 340 -51.00 8.82 -72.94
CA GLU A 340 -50.93 9.03 -71.49
C GLU A 340 -51.17 7.73 -70.69
N SER A 341 -52.12 6.88 -71.11
CA SER A 341 -52.33 5.57 -70.47
C SER A 341 -51.18 4.59 -70.71
N LEU A 342 -50.52 4.61 -71.86
CA LEU A 342 -49.31 3.83 -72.11
C LEU A 342 -48.12 4.31 -71.26
N LYS A 343 -47.97 5.63 -71.07
CA LYS A 343 -46.97 6.18 -70.13
C LYS A 343 -47.26 5.75 -68.70
N ALA A 344 -48.52 5.82 -68.25
CA ALA A 344 -48.95 5.33 -66.93
C ALA A 344 -48.65 3.82 -66.76
N GLY A 345 -49.01 3.00 -67.74
CA GLY A 345 -48.76 1.56 -67.74
C GLY A 345 -47.28 1.18 -67.79
N GLY A 346 -46.48 1.92 -68.56
CA GLY A 346 -45.03 1.76 -68.62
C GLY A 346 -44.35 2.05 -67.27
N LYS A 347 -44.76 3.12 -66.58
CA LYS A 347 -44.28 3.45 -65.24
C LYS A 347 -44.78 2.48 -64.17
N LEU A 348 -46.04 2.04 -64.26
CA LEU A 348 -46.60 1.01 -63.39
C LEU A 348 -45.77 -0.28 -63.46
N LYS A 349 -45.40 -0.73 -64.66
CA LYS A 349 -44.56 -1.91 -64.86
C LYS A 349 -43.19 -1.79 -64.16
N GLN A 350 -42.60 -0.58 -64.10
CA GLN A 350 -41.34 -0.34 -63.40
C GLN A 350 -41.48 -0.43 -61.87
N ILE A 351 -42.58 0.08 -61.30
CA ILE A 351 -42.81 0.00 -59.85
C ILE A 351 -43.37 -1.36 -59.38
N GLU A 352 -44.02 -2.12 -60.26
CA GLU A 352 -44.42 -3.52 -60.02
C GLU A 352 -43.19 -4.42 -59.81
N GLN A 353 -42.12 -4.23 -60.60
CA GLN A 353 -40.86 -4.97 -60.44
C GLN A 353 -40.19 -4.72 -59.08
N THR A 354 -40.53 -3.62 -58.40
CA THR A 354 -39.99 -3.26 -57.09
C THR A 354 -41.00 -3.46 -55.95
N ASN A 355 -42.07 -4.24 -56.18
CA ASN A 355 -43.17 -4.52 -55.24
C ASN A 355 -43.76 -3.27 -54.59
N SER A 356 -43.78 -2.15 -55.32
CA SER A 356 -44.24 -0.85 -54.79
C SER A 356 -45.60 -0.41 -55.34
N ALA A 357 -46.23 -1.22 -56.20
CA ALA A 357 -47.58 -1.00 -56.73
C ALA A 357 -48.65 -1.61 -55.82
N THR A 358 -49.69 -0.85 -55.50
CA THR A 358 -50.89 -1.35 -54.81
C THR A 358 -51.86 -1.98 -55.79
N ALA A 359 -52.69 -2.91 -55.31
CA ALA A 359 -53.73 -3.55 -56.15
C ALA A 359 -54.68 -2.51 -56.77
N ASP A 360 -55.07 -1.49 -56.01
CA ASP A 360 -55.95 -0.41 -56.48
C ASP A 360 -55.33 0.39 -57.63
N LEU A 361 -54.04 0.75 -57.52
CA LEU A 361 -53.31 1.46 -58.58
C LEU A 361 -53.19 0.61 -59.85
N GLN A 362 -52.98 -0.70 -59.69
CA GLN A 362 -52.94 -1.63 -60.82
C GLN A 362 -54.28 -1.73 -61.53
N ILE A 363 -55.38 -1.81 -60.76
CA ILE A 363 -56.73 -1.87 -61.30
C ILE A 363 -57.05 -0.58 -62.07
N GLN A 364 -56.77 0.58 -61.49
CA GLN A 364 -57.02 1.88 -62.11
C GLN A 364 -56.27 2.02 -63.44
N VAL A 365 -54.94 1.88 -63.42
CA VAL A 365 -54.10 2.08 -64.62
C VAL A 365 -54.45 1.07 -65.73
N ARG A 366 -54.73 -0.18 -65.37
CA ARG A 366 -55.12 -1.20 -66.36
C ARG A 366 -56.51 -0.93 -66.94
N GLY A 367 -57.45 -0.47 -66.11
CA GLY A 367 -58.78 -0.06 -66.55
C GLY A 367 -58.71 1.13 -67.51
N THR A 368 -57.98 2.18 -67.15
CA THR A 368 -57.78 3.36 -68.00
C THR A 368 -57.09 2.98 -69.32
N LEU A 369 -56.07 2.11 -69.29
CA LEU A 369 -55.41 1.62 -70.50
C LEU A 369 -56.34 0.80 -71.38
N GLN A 370 -57.15 -0.08 -70.79
CA GLN A 370 -58.13 -0.88 -71.52
C GLN A 370 -59.20 0.01 -72.17
N GLN A 371 -59.65 1.05 -71.47
CA GLN A 371 -60.57 2.05 -72.00
C GLN A 371 -59.97 2.81 -73.19
N ALA A 372 -58.71 3.25 -73.07
CA ALA A 372 -58.03 3.96 -74.16
C ALA A 372 -57.75 3.07 -75.39
N VAL A 373 -57.46 1.78 -75.18
CA VAL A 373 -57.15 0.82 -76.26
C VAL A 373 -58.40 0.31 -76.99
N TYR A 374 -59.45 -0.04 -76.23
CA TYR A 374 -60.63 -0.73 -76.79
C TYR A 374 -61.87 0.17 -76.89
N GLY A 375 -61.82 1.40 -76.37
CA GLY A 375 -62.96 2.31 -76.36
C GLY A 375 -64.11 1.85 -75.45
N LEU A 376 -63.84 0.94 -74.51
CA LEU A 376 -64.86 0.31 -73.68
C LEU A 376 -65.16 1.20 -72.47
N THR A 377 -66.37 1.77 -72.43
CA THR A 377 -66.99 2.24 -71.19
C THR A 377 -67.70 1.07 -70.51
N GLU A 378 -67.58 0.96 -69.18
CA GLU A 378 -68.31 -0.05 -68.40
C GLU A 378 -69.82 0.19 -68.53
N GLY A 379 -70.47 -0.58 -69.42
CA GLY A 379 -71.90 -0.50 -69.65
C GLY A 379 -72.35 -0.98 -71.03
N ASP A 380 -71.46 -0.97 -72.03
CA ASP A 380 -71.86 -1.29 -73.41
C ASP A 380 -71.32 -2.66 -73.85
N ARG A 381 -72.18 -3.68 -73.77
CA ARG A 381 -71.92 -5.05 -74.28
C ARG A 381 -72.62 -5.29 -75.63
N SER A 382 -72.49 -4.36 -76.57
CA SER A 382 -72.96 -4.56 -77.95
C SER A 382 -71.78 -4.69 -78.93
N LYS A 383 -71.86 -5.74 -79.75
CA LYS A 383 -70.80 -6.23 -80.63
C LYS A 383 -70.58 -5.29 -81.83
N ASP A 384 -69.46 -4.54 -81.84
CA ASP A 384 -68.69 -4.25 -83.06
C ASP A 384 -67.28 -3.73 -82.67
N TYR A 385 -66.27 -4.59 -82.73
CA TYR A 385 -64.89 -4.22 -82.41
C TYR A 385 -64.22 -3.58 -83.63
N SER A 386 -63.91 -2.28 -83.57
CA SER A 386 -62.65 -1.68 -84.06
C SER A 386 -62.71 -0.15 -84.21
N LYS A 387 -62.09 0.60 -83.28
CA LYS A 387 -61.49 1.93 -83.51
C LYS A 387 -60.37 2.08 -82.47
N MET A 388 -59.08 2.19 -82.78
CA MET A 388 -58.36 2.60 -83.98
C MET A 388 -57.08 1.77 -84.17
N ARG A 389 -56.56 1.74 -85.41
CA ARG A 389 -55.21 1.26 -85.73
C ARG A 389 -54.51 2.39 -86.49
N GLU A 390 -53.71 3.19 -85.80
CA GLU A 390 -52.76 4.06 -86.51
C GLU A 390 -51.61 3.18 -87.02
N ARG A 391 -51.40 3.16 -88.34
CA ARG A 391 -50.39 2.29 -88.96
C ARG A 391 -49.04 2.98 -89.17
N ASN A 392 -48.98 4.31 -89.25
CA ASN A 392 -47.77 5.15 -89.17
C ASN A 392 -48.15 6.65 -89.15
N THR A 393 -47.47 7.43 -88.31
CA THR A 393 -47.49 8.91 -88.32
C THR A 393 -46.15 9.40 -88.86
N LEU A 394 -46.17 10.30 -89.85
CA LEU A 394 -44.96 10.84 -90.48
C LEU A 394 -44.73 12.27 -89.97
N GLU A 395 -43.93 12.40 -88.91
CA GLU A 395 -43.63 13.70 -88.29
C GLU A 395 -42.35 14.32 -88.89
N GLY A 396 -42.42 15.61 -89.26
CA GLY A 396 -41.27 16.39 -89.75
C GLY A 396 -41.19 16.63 -91.27
N HIS A 397 -42.18 16.20 -92.07
CA HIS A 397 -42.23 16.46 -93.51
C HIS A 397 -43.08 17.69 -93.84
N SER A 398 -42.59 18.63 -94.67
CA SER A 398 -43.23 19.94 -94.94
C SER A 398 -43.54 20.23 -96.42
N SER A 399 -43.34 19.26 -97.33
CA SER A 399 -43.59 19.40 -98.78
C SER A 399 -44.69 18.46 -99.29
N TRP A 400 -45.09 18.63 -100.56
CA TRP A 400 -46.22 17.93 -101.20
C TRP A 400 -45.90 16.45 -101.42
N VAL A 401 -46.84 15.57 -101.06
CA VAL A 401 -46.78 14.14 -101.37
C VAL A 401 -47.49 13.91 -102.70
N THR A 402 -46.77 13.44 -103.71
CA THR A 402 -47.30 13.29 -105.08
C THR A 402 -47.73 11.86 -105.43
N SER A 403 -47.37 10.84 -104.62
CA SER A 403 -47.93 9.49 -104.75
C SER A 403 -47.71 8.65 -103.47
N VAL A 404 -48.46 7.55 -103.34
CA VAL A 404 -48.28 6.51 -102.32
C VAL A 404 -48.46 5.13 -102.95
N SER A 405 -47.69 4.14 -102.51
CA SER A 405 -47.80 2.74 -102.95
C SER A 405 -47.86 1.80 -101.75
N PHE A 406 -48.60 0.70 -101.88
CA PHE A 406 -48.75 -0.35 -100.87
C PHE A 406 -48.26 -1.68 -101.43
N SER A 407 -47.38 -2.38 -100.70
CA SER A 407 -47.06 -3.79 -100.96
C SER A 407 -48.04 -4.67 -100.17
N PRO A 408 -48.59 -5.76 -100.75
CA PRO A 408 -49.54 -6.62 -100.05
C PRO A 408 -48.89 -7.73 -99.20
N ASP A 409 -47.57 -7.71 -98.99
CA ASP A 409 -46.89 -8.70 -98.12
C ASP A 409 -47.11 -8.44 -96.62
#